data_AF-A0A1J0TQB0-F1
#
_entry.id   AF-A0A1J0TQB0-F1
#
_cell.length_a   1.000
_cell.length_b   1.000
_cell.length_c   1.000
_cell.angle_alpha   90.00
_cell.angle_beta   90.00
_cell.angle_gamma   90.00
#
_symmetry.space_group_name_H-M   'P 1'
#
loop_
_entity.id
_entity.type
_entity.pdbx_description
1 polymer ?
#
loop_
_entity_poly.entity_id
_entity_poly.type
_entity_poly.pdbx_seq_one_letter_code
_entity_poly.pdbx_strand_id
1 'polypeptide(L)'
;MGDEVTGAGPGEVAQAAAAGDKRATLVAMRDRCARAIDDSSTPARDLAALTKRLSDFMDAIEEIDERAKAEAGSDDDNNTSSTDEVFDPEAL
;
A
#
# COMPACT_ATOMS: atom_id res chain seq x y z
N MET A 1 11.23 -39.97 -3.18
CA MET A 1 11.00 -38.65 -2.54
C MET A 1 9.95 -37.94 -3.39
N GLY A 2 8.65 -38.05 -3.17
CA GLY A 2 7.95 -38.32 -1.91
C GLY A 2 8.01 -37.10 -1.00
N ASP A 3 7.36 -36.00 -1.37
CA ASP A 3 6.38 -35.29 -0.53
C ASP A 3 5.66 -34.22 -1.35
N GLU A 4 4.34 -34.32 -1.39
CA GLU A 4 3.42 -33.30 -1.89
C GLU A 4 3.39 -32.15 -0.88
N VAL A 5 3.71 -30.92 -1.27
CA VAL A 5 3.31 -29.75 -0.47
C VAL A 5 1.82 -29.49 -0.73
N THR A 6 0.98 -30.36 -0.16
CA THR A 6 -0.40 -30.03 0.17
C THR A 6 -0.37 -29.17 1.43
N GLY A 7 -0.66 -27.88 1.31
CA GLY A 7 -0.73 -27.02 2.49
C GLY A 7 -0.91 -25.56 2.14
N ALA A 8 -2.16 -25.16 1.87
CA ALA A 8 -2.60 -23.81 2.17
C ALA A 8 -2.43 -23.60 3.69
N GLY A 9 -1.22 -23.24 4.11
CA GLY A 9 -0.94 -22.77 5.47
C GLY A 9 -1.77 -21.52 5.76
N PRO A 10 -1.85 -21.07 7.03
CA PRO A 10 -2.58 -19.87 7.40
C PRO A 10 -2.18 -18.75 6.42
N GLY A 11 -3.15 -18.29 5.62
CA GLY A 11 -2.87 -17.49 4.42
C GLY A 11 -1.93 -16.33 4.74
N GLU A 12 -1.07 -15.92 3.80
CA GLU A 12 0.04 -14.97 4.00
C GLU A 12 -0.29 -13.79 4.93
N VAL A 13 -1.53 -13.29 4.89
CA VAL A 13 -2.08 -12.29 5.82
C VAL A 13 -1.97 -12.70 7.30
N ALA A 14 -2.43 -13.89 7.68
CA ALA A 14 -2.43 -14.38 9.05
C ALA A 14 -1.00 -14.62 9.56
N GLN A 15 -0.11 -15.08 8.70
CA GLN A 15 1.30 -15.27 9.03
C GLN A 15 2.01 -13.93 9.22
N ALA A 16 1.83 -12.97 8.31
CA ALA A 16 2.38 -11.63 8.42
C ALA A 16 1.85 -10.88 9.65
N ALA A 17 0.55 -11.02 9.95
CA ALA A 17 -0.06 -10.42 11.12
C ALA A 17 0.49 -11.01 12.43
N ALA A 18 0.70 -12.33 12.47
CA ALA A 18 1.30 -12.99 13.63
C ALA A 18 2.78 -12.61 13.83
N ALA A 19 3.50 -12.34 12.74
CA ALA A 19 4.89 -11.86 12.79
C ALA A 19 4.99 -10.37 13.19
N GLY A 20 3.88 -9.64 13.26
CA GLY A 20 3.87 -8.19 13.53
C GLY A 20 4.35 -7.34 12.35
N ASP A 21 4.46 -7.93 11.16
CA ASP A 21 4.87 -7.22 9.96
C ASP A 21 3.65 -6.55 9.32
N LYS A 22 3.45 -5.28 9.69
CA LYS A 22 2.35 -4.46 9.17
C LYS A 22 2.42 -4.33 7.64
N ARG A 23 3.62 -4.17 7.06
CA ARG A 23 3.80 -3.99 5.62
C ARG A 23 3.42 -5.28 4.88
N ALA A 24 3.97 -6.42 5.30
CA ALA A 24 3.64 -7.71 4.69
C ALA A 24 2.15 -8.06 4.83
N THR A 25 1.53 -7.69 5.95
CA THR A 25 0.08 -7.88 6.16
C THR A 25 -0.74 -7.08 5.14
N LEU A 26 -0.40 -5.80 4.93
CA LEU A 26 -1.07 -4.93 3.96
C LEU A 26 -0.87 -5.41 2.52
N VAL A 27 0.34 -5.83 2.17
CA VAL A 27 0.66 -6.39 0.83
C VAL A 27 -0.20 -7.64 0.57
N ALA A 28 -0.27 -8.56 1.53
CA ALA A 28 -1.07 -9.77 1.37
C ALA A 28 -2.58 -9.48 1.26
N MET A 29 -3.09 -8.46 1.98
CA MET A 29 -4.48 -8.01 1.87
C MET A 29 -4.75 -7.35 0.51
N ARG A 30 -3.83 -6.52 0.01
CA ARG A 30 -3.90 -5.92 -1.33
C ARG A 30 -4.02 -6.99 -2.41
N ASP A 31 -3.15 -8.00 -2.38
CA ASP A 31 -3.13 -9.07 -3.39
C ASP A 31 -4.42 -9.90 -3.37
N ARG A 32 -4.99 -10.11 -2.18
CA ARG A 32 -6.31 -10.74 -2.05
C ARG A 32 -7.42 -9.89 -2.66
N CYS A 33 -7.41 -8.58 -2.46
CA CYS A 33 -8.39 -7.68 -3.10
C CYS A 33 -8.23 -7.64 -4.61
N ALA A 34 -7.00 -7.59 -5.13
CA ALA A 34 -6.72 -7.61 -6.56
C ALA A 34 -7.28 -8.90 -7.22
N ARG A 35 -7.02 -10.07 -6.62
CA ARG A 35 -7.59 -11.35 -7.08
C ARG A 35 -9.12 -11.36 -7.09
N ALA A 36 -9.75 -10.73 -6.09
CA ALA A 36 -11.21 -10.63 -6.04
C ALA A 36 -11.77 -9.67 -7.09
N ILE A 37 -11.03 -8.63 -7.47
CA ILE A 37 -11.43 -7.72 -8.56
C ILE A 37 -11.31 -8.41 -9.92
N ASP A 38 -10.26 -9.21 -10.14
CA ASP A 38 -10.05 -9.98 -11.36
C ASP A 38 -11.06 -11.14 -11.54
N ASP A 39 -11.71 -11.58 -10.45
CA ASP A 39 -12.70 -12.64 -10.49
C ASP A 39 -14.00 -12.15 -11.13
N SER A 40 -14.33 -12.71 -12.30
CA SER A 40 -15.57 -12.42 -13.05
C SER A 40 -16.87 -12.76 -12.31
N SER A 41 -16.80 -13.52 -11.22
CA SER A 41 -17.95 -13.83 -10.36
C SER A 41 -18.24 -12.75 -9.31
N THR A 42 -17.35 -11.77 -9.16
CA THR A 42 -17.50 -10.69 -8.19
C THR A 42 -18.63 -9.74 -8.61
N PRO A 43 -19.65 -9.52 -7.76
CA PRO A 43 -20.75 -8.65 -8.09
C PRO A 43 -20.30 -7.19 -8.15
N ALA A 44 -20.89 -6.40 -9.06
CA ALA A 44 -20.52 -4.99 -9.28
C ALA A 44 -20.59 -4.11 -8.02
N ARG A 45 -21.47 -4.45 -7.07
CA ARG A 45 -21.58 -3.78 -5.77
C ARG A 45 -20.30 -3.97 -4.93
N ASP A 46 -19.75 -5.17 -4.94
CA ASP A 46 -18.55 -5.50 -4.18
C ASP A 46 -17.31 -4.96 -4.89
N LEU A 47 -17.34 -4.86 -6.22
CA LEU A 47 -16.25 -4.28 -7.01
C LEU A 47 -15.90 -2.86 -6.55
N ALA A 48 -16.90 -1.97 -6.40
CA ALA A 48 -16.68 -0.61 -5.90
C ALA A 48 -16.08 -0.58 -4.48
N ALA A 49 -16.49 -1.51 -3.62
CA ALA A 49 -15.96 -1.61 -2.27
C ALA A 49 -14.53 -2.20 -2.25
N LEU A 50 -14.22 -3.12 -3.16
CA LEU A 50 -12.91 -3.75 -3.30
C LEU A 50 -11.89 -2.78 -3.90
N THR A 51 -12.26 -2.00 -4.91
CA THR A 51 -11.36 -0.99 -5.51
C THR A 51 -11.01 0.10 -4.51
N LYS A 52 -11.98 0.57 -3.71
CA LYS A 52 -11.68 1.55 -2.65
C LYS A 52 -10.73 0.97 -1.59
N ARG A 53 -10.99 -0.25 -1.11
CA ARG A 53 -10.08 -0.93 -0.17
C ARG A 53 -8.69 -1.16 -0.76
N LEU A 54 -8.61 -1.48 -2.05
CA LEU A 54 -7.34 -1.67 -2.73
C LEU A 54 -6.52 -0.37 -2.75
N SER A 55 -7.14 0.77 -3.09
CA SER A 55 -6.49 2.08 -3.00
C SER A 55 -6.03 2.39 -1.58
N ASP A 56 -6.89 2.18 -0.58
CA ASP A 56 -6.54 2.44 0.83
C ASP A 56 -5.32 1.61 1.29
N PHE A 57 -5.19 0.36 0.82
CA PHE A 57 -4.03 -0.47 1.11
C PHE A 57 -2.77 -0.01 0.35
N MET A 58 -2.90 0.47 -0.88
CA MET A 58 -1.77 1.04 -1.63
C MET A 58 -1.22 2.28 -0.93
N ASP A 59 -2.10 3.22 -0.57
CA ASP A 59 -1.72 4.46 0.13
C ASP A 59 -1.05 4.15 1.47
N ALA A 60 -1.59 3.18 2.24
CA ALA A 60 -1.00 2.78 3.51
C ALA A 60 0.38 2.09 3.39
N ILE A 61 0.62 1.37 2.29
CA ILE A 61 1.93 0.77 2.01
C ILE A 61 2.93 1.87 1.63
N GLU A 62 2.52 2.82 0.78
CA GLU A 62 3.34 3.97 0.39
C GLU A 62 3.74 4.78 1.62
N GLU A 63 2.81 5.12 2.52
CA GLU A 63 3.12 5.85 3.76
C GLU A 63 4.16 5.12 4.65
N ILE A 64 4.07 3.79 4.72
CA ILE A 64 5.04 2.98 5.47
C ILE A 64 6.40 2.99 4.79
N ASP A 65 6.45 2.86 3.46
CA ASP A 65 7.68 2.84 2.68
C ASP A 65 8.36 4.22 2.66
N GLU A 66 7.60 5.31 2.55
CA GLU A 66 8.07 6.69 2.68
C GLU A 66 8.65 6.96 4.07
N ARG A 67 7.96 6.53 5.12
CA ARG A 67 8.45 6.65 6.50
C ARG A 67 9.74 5.85 6.68
N ALA A 68 9.78 4.61 6.22
CA ALA A 68 10.99 3.79 6.28
C ALA A 68 12.16 4.44 5.52
N LYS A 69 11.88 5.08 4.38
CA LYS A 69 12.87 5.82 3.59
C LYS A 69 13.33 7.10 4.30
N ALA A 70 12.45 7.85 4.95
CA ALA A 70 12.80 9.05 5.70
C ALA A 70 13.68 8.73 6.92
N GLU A 71 13.38 7.64 7.63
CA GLU A 71 14.18 7.15 8.77
C GLU A 71 15.55 6.61 8.31
N ALA A 72 15.62 5.98 7.13
CA ALA A 72 16.87 5.47 6.56
C ALA A 72 17.70 6.52 5.80
N GLY A 73 17.07 7.63 5.42
CA GLY A 73 17.59 8.64 4.50
C GLY A 73 17.52 10.06 5.06
N SER A 74 17.68 10.25 6.37
CA SER A 74 17.94 11.57 6.95
C SER A 74 19.32 12.09 6.50
N ASP A 75 19.48 12.38 5.21
CA ASP A 75 20.63 13.08 4.61
C ASP A 75 20.40 13.51 3.13
N ASP A 76 19.17 13.66 2.63
CA ASP A 76 18.97 14.28 1.30
C ASP A 76 17.74 15.20 1.27
N ASP A 77 18.05 16.46 1.58
CA ASP A 77 17.61 17.69 0.93
C ASP A 77 16.51 17.60 -0.15
N ASN A 78 15.71 18.68 -0.21
CA ASN A 78 14.80 19.07 -1.31
C ASN A 78 13.30 18.76 -1.15
N ASN A 79 12.69 19.33 -0.10
CA ASN A 79 11.35 19.90 -0.23
C ASN A 79 11.32 21.33 0.32
N THR A 80 11.93 22.26 -0.44
CA THR A 80 11.55 23.67 -0.40
C THR A 80 11.71 24.28 -1.80
N SER A 81 10.82 23.89 -2.70
CA SER A 81 10.53 24.72 -3.88
C SER A 81 9.04 25.01 -3.94
N SER A 82 8.48 25.53 -2.85
CA SER A 82 7.53 26.62 -3.01
C SER A 82 8.38 27.86 -3.28
N THR A 83 8.60 28.17 -4.56
CA THR A 83 9.06 29.50 -4.92
C THR A 83 7.88 30.42 -4.63
N ASP A 84 7.83 30.95 -3.40
CA ASP A 84 6.95 32.03 -2.99
C ASP A 84 7.31 33.21 -3.89
N GLU A 85 6.59 33.35 -5.01
CA GLU A 85 6.68 34.54 -5.82
C GLU A 85 6.35 35.72 -4.90
N VAL A 86 7.36 36.56 -4.65
CA VAL A 86 7.22 37.77 -3.83
C VAL A 86 6.10 38.59 -4.44
N PHE A 87 4.96 38.69 -3.74
CA PHE A 87 3.83 39.51 -4.16
C PHE A 87 4.31 40.95 -4.39
N ASP A 88 4.34 41.38 -5.65
CA ASP A 88 4.73 42.74 -6.06
C ASP A 88 3.48 43.62 -6.17
N PRO A 89 3.24 44.54 -5.20
CA PRO A 89 2.08 45.42 -5.21
C PRO A 89 2.15 46.53 -6.27
N GLU A 90 3.25 46.69 -7.02
CA GLU A 90 3.34 47.71 -8.11
C GLU A 90 2.78 47.23 -9.46
N ALA A 91 2.33 45.97 -9.57
CA ALA A 91 1.76 45.42 -10.80
C ALA A 91 0.25 45.70 -11.03
N LEU A 92 -0.36 46.60 -10.24
CA LEU A 92 -1.80 46.97 -10.27
C LEU A 92 -2.04 48.37 -10.82
#